data_AF-A0A2A7UWL4-F1
#
_entry.id   AF-A0A2A7UWL4-F1
#
_cell.length_a   1.000
_cell.length_b   1.000
_cell.length_c   1.000
_cell.angle_alpha   90.00
_cell.angle_beta   90.00
_cell.angle_gamma   90.00
#
_symmetry.space_group_name_H-M   'P 1'
#
loop_
_entity.id
_entity.type
_entity.pdbx_description
1 polymer ?
#
loop_
_entity_poly.entity_id
_entity_poly.type
_entity_poly.pdbx_seq_one_letter_code
_entity_poly.pdbx_strand_id
1 'polypeptide(L)'
;MPVPNSIDELSPNSAENYPAGTEPVFPNLDNYIRFHAACIAQLRDEVAAAGMPLGGSMWWGGARSRIKANFKPEDGDLLLRADYPALWQFVSTGGYPLVAEADWWADKAKRASFSSGDGATTFRLPDNNGKQKDSFGAAVKRGDGALSAGAPGLIQDSQNKEHDHAAAVTQAGAHSHTVSGSTGQAGSHNHGYTGNEGQGNPDGATDTYGAIGTNRSYVRYSKLQDAGAHAHDVSGTAAAAGSHTHEVSVTKQGGTEARGIATTGCHVMRVK
;
A
#
# COMPACT_ATOMS: atom_id res chain seq x y z
N MET A 1 -56.31 42.22 1.22
CA MET A 1 -55.20 41.94 2.14
C MET A 1 -54.25 40.99 1.43
N PRO A 2 -52.93 41.23 1.44
CA PRO A 2 -52.00 40.27 0.87
C PRO A 2 -52.09 38.97 1.68
N VAL A 3 -52.34 37.85 0.99
CA VAL A 3 -52.28 36.52 1.59
C VAL A 3 -50.83 36.08 1.48
N PRO A 4 -50.17 35.67 2.59
CA PRO A 4 -48.82 35.15 2.52
C PRO A 4 -48.74 33.96 1.56
N ASN A 5 -47.79 33.97 0.62
CA ASN A 5 -47.58 32.86 -0.33
C ASN A 5 -46.75 31.73 0.28
N SER A 6 -46.08 31.99 1.40
CA SER A 6 -45.27 31.00 2.10
C SER A 6 -45.15 31.33 3.59
N ILE A 7 -44.67 30.36 4.37
CA ILE A 7 -44.35 30.55 5.78
C ILE A 7 -43.21 31.56 5.97
N ASP A 8 -42.37 31.80 4.96
CA ASP A 8 -41.21 32.72 5.02
C ASP A 8 -41.63 34.19 5.05
N GLU A 9 -42.84 34.50 4.57
CA GLU A 9 -43.41 35.85 4.58
C GLU A 9 -44.03 36.21 5.95
N LEU A 10 -44.11 35.26 6.89
CA LEU A 10 -44.61 35.50 8.24
C LEU A 10 -43.52 36.10 9.14
N SER A 11 -43.90 37.10 9.95
CA SER A 11 -43.03 37.70 10.96
C SER A 11 -43.13 36.97 12.30
N PRO A 12 -42.02 36.80 13.06
CA PRO A 12 -42.07 36.34 14.45
C PRO A 12 -42.72 37.35 15.40
N ASN A 13 -42.92 38.60 14.95
CA ASN A 13 -43.67 39.63 15.65
C ASN A 13 -45.13 39.63 15.18
N SER A 14 -46.07 39.39 16.09
CA SER A 14 -47.50 39.33 15.74
C SER A 14 -48.00 40.64 15.12
N ALA A 15 -47.50 41.81 15.55
CA ALA A 15 -47.93 43.11 15.04
C ALA A 15 -47.57 43.36 13.56
N GLU A 16 -46.65 42.58 12.99
CA GLU A 16 -46.19 42.69 11.59
C GLU A 16 -46.94 41.74 10.65
N ASN A 17 -47.82 40.88 11.18
CA ASN A 17 -48.64 39.97 10.39
C ASN A 17 -50.04 40.55 10.10
N TYR A 18 -50.69 40.05 9.06
CA TYR A 18 -52.04 40.48 8.67
C TYR A 18 -53.11 39.51 9.20
N PRO A 19 -54.38 39.95 9.38
CA PRO A 19 -54.94 41.31 9.19
C PRO A 19 -54.39 42.33 10.19
N ALA A 20 -54.39 43.64 9.88
CA ALA A 20 -53.76 44.71 10.69
C ALA A 20 -54.63 45.26 11.86
N GLY A 21 -55.76 44.62 12.18
CA GLY A 21 -56.64 44.95 13.30
C GLY A 21 -57.59 46.12 13.09
N THR A 22 -57.58 46.72 11.89
CA THR A 22 -58.63 47.65 11.43
C THR A 22 -59.78 46.93 10.73
N GLU A 23 -59.63 45.63 10.48
CA GLU A 23 -60.56 44.78 9.78
C GLU A 23 -61.68 44.29 10.73
N PRO A 24 -62.95 44.28 10.27
CA PRO A 24 -64.11 43.95 11.11
C PRO A 24 -64.22 42.44 11.34
N VAL A 25 -63.37 41.91 12.20
CA VAL A 25 -63.39 40.52 12.67
C VAL A 25 -63.59 40.56 14.18
N PHE A 26 -64.81 40.25 14.63
CA PHE A 26 -65.29 40.13 16.03
C PHE A 26 -64.20 40.06 17.12
N PRO A 27 -64.48 40.60 18.32
CA PRO A 27 -63.75 41.66 19.01
C PRO A 27 -62.22 41.50 19.19
N ASN A 28 -61.61 40.34 18.92
CA ASN A 28 -60.17 40.09 19.02
C ASN A 28 -59.65 38.99 18.06
N LEU A 29 -60.45 38.49 17.10
CA LEU A 29 -60.07 37.36 16.24
C LEU A 29 -58.81 37.68 15.42
N ASP A 30 -58.65 38.93 14.99
CA ASP A 30 -57.46 39.45 14.32
C ASP A 30 -56.19 39.32 15.17
N ASN A 31 -56.27 39.65 16.47
CA ASN A 31 -55.17 39.50 17.42
C ASN A 31 -54.73 38.03 17.52
N TYR A 32 -55.69 37.11 17.62
CA TYR A 32 -55.40 35.68 17.68
C TYR A 32 -54.77 35.18 16.37
N ILE A 33 -55.27 35.59 15.20
CA ILE A 33 -54.70 35.17 13.90
C ILE A 33 -53.24 35.65 13.76
N ARG A 34 -52.96 36.92 14.09
CA ARG A 34 -51.60 37.47 14.12
C ARG A 34 -50.68 36.74 15.08
N PHE A 35 -51.19 36.37 16.26
CA PHE A 35 -50.44 35.58 17.24
C PHE A 35 -50.09 34.18 16.71
N HIS A 36 -51.05 33.46 16.13
CA HIS A 36 -50.79 32.15 15.53
C HIS A 36 -49.79 32.23 14.37
N ALA A 37 -49.89 33.26 13.51
CA ALA A 37 -48.92 33.50 12.44
C ALA A 37 -47.50 33.72 13.00
N ALA A 38 -47.37 34.49 14.08
CA ALA A 38 -46.11 34.68 14.78
C ALA A 38 -45.58 33.38 15.42
N CYS A 39 -46.42 32.57 16.07
CA CYS A 39 -46.00 31.27 16.58
C CYS A 39 -45.51 30.34 15.47
N ILE A 40 -46.15 30.35 14.30
CA ILE A 40 -45.72 29.57 13.14
C ILE A 40 -44.35 30.06 12.64
N ALA A 41 -44.13 31.37 12.55
CA ALA A 41 -42.84 31.96 12.18
C ALA A 41 -41.74 31.64 13.21
N GLN A 42 -42.05 31.72 14.51
CA GLN A 42 -41.12 31.37 15.58
C GLN A 42 -40.75 29.87 15.52
N LEU A 43 -41.72 28.98 15.30
CA LEU A 43 -41.45 27.55 15.13
C LEU A 43 -40.65 27.27 13.85
N ARG A 44 -40.90 27.98 12.75
CA ARG A 44 -40.06 27.92 11.53
C ARG A 44 -38.61 28.27 11.87
N ASP A 45 -38.40 29.37 12.57
CA ASP A 45 -37.07 29.87 12.94
C ASP A 45 -36.37 28.94 13.94
N GLU A 46 -37.10 28.42 14.93
CA GLU A 46 -36.59 27.41 15.86
C GLU A 46 -36.23 26.10 15.17
N VAL A 47 -37.04 25.60 14.24
CA VAL A 47 -36.71 24.38 13.46
C VAL A 47 -35.49 24.62 12.58
N ALA A 48 -35.35 25.83 12.02
CA ALA A 48 -34.16 26.22 11.27
C ALA A 48 -32.90 26.30 12.17
N ALA A 49 -33.04 26.83 13.39
CA ALA A 49 -31.95 27.04 14.33
C ALA A 49 -31.56 25.80 15.16
N ALA A 50 -32.50 24.91 15.49
CA ALA A 50 -32.29 23.74 16.35
C ALA A 50 -32.03 22.44 15.56
N GLY A 51 -32.30 22.43 14.25
CA GLY A 51 -32.01 21.29 13.39
C GLY A 51 -30.52 21.13 13.07
N MET A 52 -30.12 19.97 12.54
CA MET A 52 -28.79 19.82 11.95
C MET A 52 -28.64 20.87 10.84
N PRO A 53 -27.57 21.67 10.77
CA PRO A 53 -27.46 22.72 9.76
C PRO A 53 -27.44 22.15 8.33
N LEU A 54 -27.83 22.97 7.35
CA LEU A 54 -27.67 22.64 5.93
C LEU A 54 -26.20 22.32 5.64
N GLY A 55 -25.93 21.27 4.87
CA GLY A 55 -24.56 20.78 4.65
C GLY A 55 -23.97 20.01 5.84
N GLY A 56 -24.66 19.96 6.99
CA GLY A 56 -24.28 19.13 8.12
C GLY A 56 -24.28 17.65 7.72
N SER A 57 -23.27 16.92 8.19
CA SER A 57 -23.11 15.49 7.89
C SER A 57 -23.17 14.67 9.18
N MET A 58 -23.87 13.54 9.12
CA MET A 58 -24.05 12.62 10.25
C MET A 58 -23.88 11.15 9.81
N TRP A 59 -23.63 10.28 10.79
CA TRP A 59 -23.61 8.85 10.58
C TRP A 59 -25.02 8.25 10.60
N TRP A 60 -25.36 7.47 9.59
CA TRP A 60 -26.61 6.73 9.49
C TRP A 60 -26.35 5.21 9.56
N GLY A 61 -26.74 4.59 10.68
CA GLY A 61 -26.64 3.14 10.89
C GLY A 61 -27.86 2.33 10.45
N GLY A 62 -28.92 2.99 9.96
CA GLY A 62 -30.15 2.34 9.51
C GLY A 62 -30.09 1.91 8.03
N ALA A 63 -31.19 1.33 7.53
CA ALA A 63 -31.31 1.02 6.11
C ALA A 63 -31.29 2.30 5.26
N ARG A 64 -30.57 2.29 4.13
CA ARG A 64 -30.49 3.44 3.20
C ARG A 64 -31.86 3.84 2.64
N SER A 65 -32.77 2.88 2.44
CA SER A 65 -34.15 3.13 1.99
C SER A 65 -35.01 3.92 2.99
N ARG A 66 -34.52 4.10 4.23
CA ARG A 66 -35.21 4.85 5.29
C ARG A 66 -34.59 6.24 5.51
N ILE A 67 -33.58 6.63 4.72
CA ILE A 67 -33.03 7.98 4.74
C ILE A 67 -34.13 8.94 4.26
N LYS A 68 -34.40 9.97 5.06
CA LYS A 68 -35.44 10.96 4.76
C LYS A 68 -35.02 11.83 3.56
N ALA A 69 -36.00 12.34 2.82
CA ALA A 69 -35.76 13.09 1.57
C ALA A 69 -34.95 14.39 1.74
N ASN A 70 -34.91 14.97 2.94
CA ASN A 70 -34.07 16.12 3.26
C ASN A 70 -32.60 15.75 3.53
N PHE A 71 -32.26 14.46 3.44
CA PHE A 71 -30.90 13.94 3.51
C PHE A 71 -30.53 13.21 2.23
N LYS A 72 -29.24 13.20 1.91
CA LYS A 72 -28.67 12.37 0.86
C LYS A 72 -27.44 11.62 1.38
N PRO A 73 -27.24 10.35 0.99
CA PRO A 73 -25.95 9.68 1.17
C PRO A 73 -24.84 10.50 0.50
N GLU A 74 -23.71 10.59 1.17
CA GLU A 74 -22.49 11.20 0.61
C GLU A 74 -21.76 10.17 -0.25
N ASP A 75 -22.41 9.77 -1.33
CA ASP A 75 -21.97 8.72 -2.27
C ASP A 75 -21.35 9.32 -3.56
N GLY A 76 -21.09 10.64 -3.60
CA GLY A 76 -20.58 11.31 -4.79
C GLY A 76 -21.62 11.55 -5.88
N ASP A 77 -22.91 11.60 -5.54
CA ASP A 77 -24.01 11.78 -6.50
C ASP A 77 -23.94 13.15 -7.19
N LEU A 78 -24.23 13.17 -8.50
CA LEU A 78 -24.41 14.41 -9.25
C LEU A 78 -25.85 14.92 -9.05
N LEU A 79 -25.99 16.15 -8.57
CA LEU A 79 -27.26 16.79 -8.24
C LEU A 79 -27.52 17.98 -9.17
N LEU A 80 -28.81 18.33 -9.33
CA LEU A 80 -29.25 19.52 -10.04
C LEU A 80 -29.33 20.71 -9.07
N ARG A 81 -28.80 21.86 -9.47
CA ARG A 81 -28.87 23.11 -8.68
C ARG A 81 -30.31 23.56 -8.46
N ALA A 82 -31.20 23.33 -9.43
CA ALA A 82 -32.62 23.68 -9.35
C ALA A 82 -33.38 22.89 -8.26
N ASP A 83 -32.99 21.64 -8.00
CA ASP A 83 -33.64 20.80 -6.99
C ASP A 83 -33.14 21.06 -5.55
N TYR A 84 -31.94 21.66 -5.46
CA TYR A 84 -31.22 21.94 -4.22
C TYR A 84 -30.60 23.35 -4.20
N PRO A 85 -31.39 24.42 -4.44
CA PRO A 85 -30.86 25.77 -4.65
C PRO A 85 -30.17 26.33 -3.40
N ALA A 86 -30.74 26.09 -2.21
CA ALA A 86 -30.14 26.53 -0.95
C ALA A 86 -28.79 25.85 -0.67
N LEU A 87 -28.67 24.55 -0.96
CA LEU A 87 -27.42 23.82 -0.79
C LEU A 87 -26.37 24.32 -1.78
N TRP A 88 -26.75 24.50 -3.05
CA TRP A 88 -25.84 25.05 -4.05
C TRP A 88 -25.35 26.44 -3.65
N GLN A 89 -26.24 27.33 -3.20
CA GLN A 89 -25.85 28.64 -2.72
C GLN A 89 -24.85 28.53 -1.56
N PHE A 90 -25.18 27.73 -0.53
CA PHE A 90 -24.30 27.51 0.62
C PHE A 90 -22.89 27.04 0.22
N VAL A 91 -22.80 26.05 -0.68
CA VAL A 91 -21.53 25.50 -1.15
C VAL A 91 -20.76 26.50 -2.03
N SER A 92 -21.44 27.13 -3.00
CA SER A 92 -20.82 28.05 -3.95
C SER A 92 -20.32 29.35 -3.31
N THR A 93 -20.87 29.75 -2.16
CA THR A 93 -20.38 30.88 -1.36
C THR A 93 -19.33 30.48 -0.31
N GLY A 94 -18.78 29.26 -0.38
CA GLY A 94 -17.69 28.81 0.49
C GLY A 94 -18.12 28.19 1.82
N GLY A 95 -19.39 27.82 1.99
CA GLY A 95 -19.86 27.09 3.17
C GLY A 95 -19.34 25.65 3.27
N TYR A 96 -18.79 25.11 2.17
CA TYR A 96 -18.16 23.79 2.11
C TYR A 96 -17.00 23.81 1.09
N PRO A 97 -15.97 22.95 1.26
CA PRO A 97 -14.97 22.73 0.22
C PRO A 97 -15.59 22.40 -1.14
N LEU A 98 -15.22 23.18 -2.15
CA LEU A 98 -15.71 23.07 -3.53
C LEU A 98 -14.51 23.06 -4.48
N VAL A 99 -14.42 22.03 -5.33
CA VAL A 99 -13.37 21.88 -6.33
C VAL A 99 -13.93 21.81 -7.76
N ALA A 100 -13.06 21.92 -8.76
CA ALA A 100 -13.44 21.68 -10.15
C ALA A 100 -13.80 20.20 -10.37
N GLU A 101 -14.75 19.90 -11.27
CA GLU A 101 -15.12 18.49 -11.58
C GLU A 101 -13.93 17.68 -12.11
N ALA A 102 -13.07 18.30 -12.92
CA ALA A 102 -11.85 17.67 -13.40
C ALA A 102 -10.91 17.27 -12.25
N ASP A 103 -10.73 18.17 -11.28
CA ASP A 103 -9.90 17.94 -10.09
C ASP A 103 -10.45 16.83 -9.20
N TRP A 104 -11.78 16.80 -9.05
CA TRP A 104 -12.49 15.79 -8.24
C TRP A 104 -12.26 14.37 -8.78
N TRP A 105 -12.23 14.21 -10.11
CA TRP A 105 -11.94 12.94 -10.76
C TRP A 105 -10.46 12.60 -10.77
N ALA A 106 -9.59 13.60 -11.02
CA ALA A 106 -8.15 13.42 -11.12
C ALA A 106 -7.49 13.04 -9.78
N ASP A 107 -7.97 13.60 -8.68
CA ASP A 107 -7.43 13.36 -7.34
C ASP A 107 -8.49 12.79 -6.41
N LYS A 108 -8.40 11.47 -6.14
CA LYS A 108 -9.30 10.78 -5.22
C LYS A 108 -9.28 11.35 -3.80
N ALA A 109 -8.21 12.04 -3.39
CA ALA A 109 -8.16 12.71 -2.08
C ALA A 109 -9.12 13.90 -2.00
N LYS A 110 -9.46 14.55 -3.13
CA LYS A 110 -10.40 15.69 -3.16
C LYS A 110 -11.87 15.27 -3.09
N ARG A 111 -12.17 13.97 -3.05
CA ARG A 111 -13.56 13.47 -3.14
C ARG A 111 -14.39 13.70 -1.89
N ALA A 112 -13.79 14.13 -0.77
CA ALA A 112 -14.53 14.66 0.39
C ALA A 112 -15.01 16.12 0.19
N SER A 113 -14.70 16.74 -0.95
CA SER A 113 -15.22 18.05 -1.36
C SER A 113 -16.43 17.89 -2.28
N PHE A 114 -17.25 18.94 -2.35
CA PHE A 114 -18.19 19.11 -3.45
C PHE A 114 -17.42 19.36 -4.75
N SER A 115 -18.05 19.06 -5.89
CA SER A 115 -17.60 19.53 -7.18
C SER A 115 -18.58 20.54 -7.79
N SER A 116 -18.02 21.50 -8.52
CA SER A 116 -18.75 22.46 -9.38
C SER A 116 -19.60 21.84 -10.49
N GLY A 117 -19.46 20.54 -10.76
CA GLY A 117 -20.20 19.80 -11.78
C GLY A 117 -19.88 20.29 -13.20
N ASP A 118 -20.92 20.43 -14.03
CA ASP A 118 -20.84 21.01 -15.38
C ASP A 118 -20.56 22.52 -15.41
N GLY A 119 -20.47 23.18 -14.25
CA GLY A 119 -20.28 24.63 -14.13
C GLY A 119 -21.58 25.45 -14.28
N ALA A 120 -22.69 24.84 -14.69
CA ALA A 120 -23.93 25.54 -15.03
C ALA A 120 -25.14 25.05 -14.23
N THR A 121 -25.53 23.79 -14.39
CA THR A 121 -26.80 23.25 -13.90
C THR A 121 -26.65 22.19 -12.82
N THR A 122 -25.44 21.65 -12.67
CA THR A 122 -25.15 20.53 -11.77
C THR A 122 -24.08 20.88 -10.73
N PHE A 123 -23.96 20.03 -9.73
CA PHE A 123 -22.88 19.99 -8.75
C PHE A 123 -22.84 18.59 -8.13
N ARG A 124 -21.68 18.15 -7.62
CA ARG A 124 -21.53 16.79 -7.06
C ARG A 124 -21.37 16.85 -5.55
N LEU A 125 -22.05 15.95 -4.85
CA LEU A 125 -21.83 15.71 -3.42
C LEU A 125 -20.41 15.16 -3.15
N PRO A 126 -19.90 15.31 -1.92
CA PRO A 126 -18.78 14.50 -1.45
C PRO A 126 -19.07 13.00 -1.55
N ASP A 127 -18.02 12.20 -1.75
CA ASP A 127 -18.03 10.73 -1.71
C ASP A 127 -17.37 10.21 -0.43
N ASN A 128 -17.88 10.63 0.72
CA ASN A 128 -17.40 10.19 2.03
C ASN A 128 -17.67 8.71 2.31
N ASN A 129 -18.55 8.06 1.52
CA ASN A 129 -18.83 6.63 1.59
C ASN A 129 -17.98 5.78 0.64
N GLY A 130 -17.11 6.39 -0.17
CA GLY A 130 -16.21 5.68 -1.09
C GLY A 130 -16.95 4.85 -2.15
N LYS A 131 -18.08 5.36 -2.67
CA LYS A 131 -18.97 4.68 -3.61
C LYS A 131 -18.60 4.92 -5.07
N GLN A 132 -17.91 6.01 -5.38
CA GLN A 132 -17.41 6.25 -6.73
C GLN A 132 -16.23 5.33 -7.05
N LYS A 133 -16.02 5.11 -8.35
CA LYS A 133 -14.96 4.22 -8.83
C LYS A 133 -13.59 4.70 -8.35
N ASP A 134 -12.80 3.78 -7.77
CA ASP A 134 -11.44 4.00 -7.27
C ASP A 134 -11.33 5.00 -6.10
N SER A 135 -12.45 5.30 -5.42
CA SER A 135 -12.46 6.12 -4.20
C SER A 135 -11.79 5.40 -3.04
N PHE A 136 -11.32 6.18 -2.06
CA PHE A 136 -10.94 5.65 -0.76
C PHE A 136 -12.18 5.11 -0.04
N GLY A 137 -12.19 3.82 0.28
CA GLY A 137 -13.26 3.18 1.03
C GLY A 137 -13.15 3.41 2.54
N ALA A 138 -14.26 3.21 3.25
CA ALA A 138 -14.31 3.21 4.72
C ALA A 138 -13.71 4.46 5.39
N ALA A 139 -13.95 5.64 4.82
CA ALA A 139 -13.45 6.90 5.39
C ALA A 139 -14.03 7.13 6.80
N VAL A 140 -13.12 7.21 7.78
CA VAL A 140 -13.42 7.62 9.14
C VAL A 140 -13.01 9.08 9.29
N LYS A 141 -13.90 9.90 9.85
CA LYS A 141 -13.63 11.32 10.02
C LYS A 141 -12.56 11.54 11.09
N ARG A 142 -11.60 12.38 10.75
CA ARG A 142 -10.55 12.92 11.63
C ARG A 142 -10.64 14.44 11.57
N GLY A 143 -10.18 15.13 12.60
CA GLY A 143 -9.94 16.58 12.50
C GLY A 143 -8.89 16.91 11.45
N ASP A 144 -8.84 18.16 11.03
CA ASP A 144 -7.91 18.74 10.05
C ASP A 144 -6.59 19.25 10.67
N GLY A 145 -6.37 18.98 11.97
CA GLY A 145 -5.15 19.33 12.70
C GLY A 145 -3.96 18.38 12.44
N ALA A 146 -3.05 18.27 13.41
CA ALA A 146 -1.86 17.41 13.30
C ALA A 146 -2.22 15.95 12.96
N LEU A 147 -1.37 15.30 12.15
CA LEU A 147 -1.56 13.91 11.67
C LEU A 147 -2.85 13.72 10.84
N SER A 148 -3.16 14.69 9.99
CA SER A 148 -4.28 14.68 9.05
C SER A 148 -3.84 15.18 7.66
N ALA A 149 -4.76 15.19 6.70
CA ALA A 149 -4.55 15.79 5.38
C ALA A 149 -4.45 17.33 5.41
N GLY A 150 -4.62 17.96 6.58
CA GLY A 150 -4.30 19.37 6.83
C GLY A 150 -5.27 20.40 6.27
N ALA A 151 -6.36 19.95 5.64
CA ALA A 151 -7.42 20.83 5.15
C ALA A 151 -8.78 20.10 5.10
N PRO A 152 -9.90 20.83 5.24
CA PRO A 152 -11.23 20.27 5.07
C PRO A 152 -11.45 19.83 3.62
N GLY A 153 -12.25 18.77 3.43
CA GLY A 153 -12.60 18.25 2.11
C GLY A 153 -11.56 17.34 1.48
N LEU A 154 -10.51 16.97 2.23
CA LEU A 154 -9.51 15.99 1.82
C LEU A 154 -9.70 14.64 2.54
N ILE A 155 -9.50 13.55 1.80
CA ILE A 155 -9.42 12.19 2.34
C ILE A 155 -7.95 11.79 2.46
N GLN A 156 -7.56 11.32 3.64
CA GLN A 156 -6.26 10.71 3.89
C GLN A 156 -6.40 9.18 3.84
N ASP A 157 -5.51 8.52 3.10
CA ASP A 157 -5.46 7.06 3.04
C ASP A 157 -4.91 6.45 4.35
N SER A 158 -5.14 5.15 4.52
CA SER A 158 -4.59 4.37 5.62
C SER A 158 -3.06 4.33 5.54
N GLN A 159 -2.41 4.38 6.70
CA GLN A 159 -0.97 4.25 6.83
C GLN A 159 -0.64 3.46 8.09
N ASN A 160 0.21 2.44 7.96
CA ASN A 160 0.78 1.77 9.12
C ASN A 160 1.77 2.70 9.81
N LYS A 161 1.73 2.73 11.14
CA LYS A 161 2.77 3.40 11.90
C LYS A 161 4.10 2.67 11.70
N GLU A 162 5.18 3.45 11.59
CA GLU A 162 6.54 2.93 11.59
C GLU A 162 6.78 2.06 12.83
N HIS A 163 7.40 0.90 12.61
CA HIS A 163 7.76 -0.06 13.64
C HIS A 163 8.83 -1.02 13.09
N ASP A 164 9.50 -1.73 13.99
CA ASP A 164 10.49 -2.77 13.69
C ASP A 164 10.08 -4.14 14.23
N HIS A 165 10.79 -5.17 13.79
CA HIS A 165 10.65 -6.54 14.29
C HIS A 165 12.03 -7.06 14.66
N ALA A 166 12.14 -7.68 15.83
CA ALA A 166 13.32 -8.47 16.15
C ALA A 166 13.34 -9.73 15.26
N ALA A 167 14.38 -9.87 14.45
CA ALA A 167 14.60 -11.06 13.63
C ALA A 167 15.89 -11.76 14.07
N ALA A 168 15.86 -13.09 14.13
CA ALA A 168 17.02 -13.91 14.43
C ALA A 168 17.22 -14.95 13.32
N VAL A 169 18.47 -15.12 12.90
CA VAL A 169 18.89 -16.20 11.99
C VAL A 169 19.68 -17.23 12.79
N THR A 170 19.29 -18.49 12.70
CA THR A 170 20.10 -19.58 13.27
C THR A 170 21.20 -19.95 12.29
N GLN A 171 22.40 -20.21 12.79
CA GLN A 171 23.52 -20.68 11.98
C GLN A 171 23.16 -22.08 11.44
N ALA A 172 23.04 -22.24 10.12
CA ALA A 172 23.17 -23.55 9.51
C ALA A 172 24.62 -24.01 9.76
N GLY A 173 24.78 -25.09 10.52
CA GLY A 173 26.06 -25.50 11.10
C GLY A 173 27.22 -25.55 10.10
N ALA A 174 28.44 -25.46 10.62
CA ALA A 174 29.66 -25.54 9.81
C ALA A 174 29.68 -26.82 8.96
N HIS A 175 30.05 -26.69 7.69
CA HIS A 175 30.27 -27.82 6.78
C HIS A 175 31.69 -27.76 6.19
N SER A 176 32.21 -28.91 5.78
CA SER A 176 33.57 -29.06 5.28
C SER A 176 33.58 -29.38 3.79
N HIS A 177 34.65 -28.97 3.11
CA HIS A 177 34.92 -29.35 1.72
C HIS A 177 36.01 -30.42 1.67
N THR A 178 35.83 -31.39 0.77
CA THR A 178 36.85 -32.40 0.46
C THR A 178 37.77 -31.85 -0.62
N VAL A 179 39.07 -31.94 -0.40
CA VAL A 179 40.10 -31.60 -1.39
C VAL A 179 40.81 -32.89 -1.79
N SER A 180 40.94 -33.13 -3.09
CA SER A 180 41.72 -34.23 -3.65
C SER A 180 42.53 -33.78 -4.86
N GLY A 181 43.66 -34.46 -5.08
CA GLY A 181 44.51 -34.29 -6.25
C GLY A 181 45.59 -35.37 -6.29
N SER A 182 46.33 -35.45 -7.38
CA SER A 182 47.44 -36.40 -7.54
C SER A 182 48.70 -35.66 -7.95
N THR A 183 49.85 -36.11 -7.45
CA THR A 183 51.13 -35.58 -7.91
C THR A 183 51.48 -36.11 -9.30
N GLY A 184 52.33 -35.41 -10.04
CA GLY A 184 52.88 -35.94 -11.29
C GLY A 184 53.79 -37.14 -11.03
N GLN A 185 53.83 -38.10 -11.97
CA GLN A 185 54.72 -39.26 -11.87
C GLN A 185 56.18 -38.82 -12.04
N ALA A 186 57.01 -39.08 -11.04
CA ALA A 186 58.41 -38.67 -11.01
C ALA A 186 59.28 -39.69 -10.27
N GLY A 187 60.61 -39.50 -10.30
CA GLY A 187 61.56 -40.36 -9.59
C GLY A 187 62.09 -41.56 -10.38
N SER A 188 61.73 -41.67 -11.67
CA SER A 188 62.35 -42.65 -12.57
C SER A 188 63.84 -42.36 -12.70
N HIS A 189 64.68 -43.32 -12.32
CA HIS A 189 66.12 -43.23 -12.58
C HIS A 189 66.75 -44.62 -12.68
N ASN A 190 67.95 -44.67 -13.25
CA ASN A 190 68.81 -45.85 -13.30
C ASN A 190 70.24 -45.48 -12.86
N HIS A 191 71.01 -46.49 -12.48
CA HIS A 191 72.45 -46.38 -12.32
C HIS A 191 73.13 -47.35 -13.30
N GLY A 192 74.09 -46.84 -14.07
CA GLY A 192 74.95 -47.67 -14.90
C GLY A 192 76.07 -48.29 -14.08
N TYR A 193 76.42 -49.55 -14.36
CA TYR A 193 77.64 -50.17 -13.85
C TYR A 193 78.62 -50.40 -15.01
N THR A 194 79.89 -50.07 -14.78
CA THR A 194 80.98 -50.43 -15.68
C THR A 194 81.78 -51.53 -14.99
N GLY A 195 81.70 -52.76 -15.50
CA GLY A 195 82.50 -53.87 -14.99
C GLY A 195 83.95 -53.68 -15.39
N ASN A 196 84.86 -53.75 -14.43
CA ASN A 196 86.28 -53.92 -14.70
C ASN A 196 86.57 -55.39 -14.98
N GLU A 197 87.32 -55.67 -16.04
CA GLU A 197 87.86 -57.00 -16.29
C GLU A 197 88.85 -57.36 -15.17
N GLY A 198 88.45 -58.26 -14.28
CA GLY A 198 89.30 -58.85 -13.26
C GLY A 198 89.72 -60.27 -13.65
N GLN A 199 91.00 -60.61 -13.44
CA GLN A 199 91.49 -61.99 -13.58
C GLN A 199 90.69 -62.91 -12.66
N GLY A 200 89.93 -63.83 -13.27
CA GLY A 200 88.94 -64.69 -12.58
C GLY A 200 87.53 -64.63 -13.20
N ASN A 201 87.29 -63.78 -14.20
CA ASN A 201 86.12 -63.89 -15.07
C ASN A 201 86.13 -65.28 -15.75
N PRO A 202 85.03 -66.08 -15.71
CA PRO A 202 85.00 -67.46 -16.22
C PRO A 202 85.30 -67.60 -17.72
N ASP A 203 85.41 -66.49 -18.45
CA ASP A 203 85.71 -66.45 -19.87
C ASP A 203 87.23 -66.33 -20.09
N GLY A 204 87.97 -67.41 -19.79
CA GLY A 204 89.41 -67.51 -20.04
C GLY A 204 89.76 -67.45 -21.53
N ALA A 205 91.04 -67.25 -21.86
CA ALA A 205 91.60 -66.97 -23.20
C ALA A 205 91.33 -68.01 -24.33
N THR A 206 90.42 -68.97 -24.11
CA THR A 206 89.87 -69.89 -25.10
C THR A 206 88.36 -69.73 -25.30
N ASP A 207 87.70 -68.75 -24.66
CA ASP A 207 86.30 -68.45 -24.94
C ASP A 207 86.16 -67.88 -26.36
N THR A 208 85.57 -68.70 -27.22
CA THR A 208 85.38 -68.44 -28.64
C THR A 208 84.01 -67.78 -28.90
N TYR A 209 83.33 -67.26 -27.87
CA TYR A 209 82.06 -66.55 -28.02
C TYR A 209 82.11 -65.09 -27.56
N GLY A 210 82.29 -64.15 -28.51
CA GLY A 210 81.92 -62.76 -28.23
C GLY A 210 82.54 -61.63 -29.05
N ALA A 211 83.14 -61.85 -30.23
CA ALA A 211 83.57 -60.74 -31.08
C ALA A 211 82.43 -60.23 -31.97
N ILE A 212 82.11 -58.94 -31.80
CA ILE A 212 81.15 -58.15 -32.57
C ILE A 212 81.65 -57.99 -34.01
N GLY A 213 80.81 -58.32 -35.00
CA GLY A 213 81.11 -58.18 -36.43
C GLY A 213 80.69 -59.38 -37.29
N THR A 214 80.38 -60.51 -36.65
CA THR A 214 79.49 -61.54 -37.20
C THR A 214 78.13 -61.45 -36.48
N ASN A 215 77.07 -62.05 -37.03
CA ASN A 215 75.64 -61.73 -36.78
C ASN A 215 75.08 -61.97 -35.35
N ARG A 216 75.88 -61.93 -34.27
CA ARG A 216 75.49 -62.17 -32.86
C ARG A 216 76.25 -61.29 -31.83
N SER A 217 76.02 -59.95 -31.90
CA SER A 217 76.02 -58.89 -30.85
C SER A 217 76.57 -59.22 -29.43
N TYR A 218 77.44 -58.41 -28.79
CA TYR A 218 77.04 -57.18 -28.07
C TYR A 218 78.23 -56.30 -27.60
N VAL A 219 78.16 -54.98 -27.78
CA VAL A 219 78.98 -54.00 -27.02
C VAL A 219 78.35 -53.92 -25.63
N ARG A 220 79.01 -54.43 -24.57
CA ARG A 220 78.41 -54.56 -23.23
C ARG A 220 78.23 -53.20 -22.53
N TYR A 221 77.18 -52.47 -22.88
CA TYR A 221 76.54 -51.47 -22.03
C TYR A 221 75.29 -52.08 -21.38
N SER A 222 75.44 -52.81 -20.28
CA SER A 222 74.28 -53.31 -19.52
C SER A 222 73.79 -52.23 -18.55
N LYS A 223 72.82 -51.41 -18.99
CA LYS A 223 72.04 -50.56 -18.08
C LYS A 223 70.86 -51.37 -17.52
N LEU A 224 70.57 -51.23 -16.23
CA LEU A 224 69.26 -51.62 -15.68
C LEU A 224 68.18 -50.68 -16.26
N GLN A 225 66.96 -51.18 -16.47
CA GLN A 225 65.85 -50.35 -16.95
C GLN A 225 65.49 -49.27 -15.90
N ASP A 226 65.08 -48.09 -16.36
CA ASP A 226 64.57 -47.03 -15.48
C ASP A 226 63.38 -47.56 -14.66
N ALA A 227 63.44 -47.37 -13.34
CA ALA A 227 62.41 -47.84 -12.42
C ALA A 227 62.23 -46.86 -11.25
N GLY A 228 61.22 -47.11 -10.41
CA GLY A 228 60.94 -46.31 -9.21
C GLY A 228 60.04 -45.09 -9.42
N ALA A 229 59.62 -44.83 -10.67
CA ALA A 229 58.67 -43.77 -10.97
C ALA A 229 57.30 -44.09 -10.34
N HIS A 230 56.87 -43.27 -9.38
CA HIS A 230 55.56 -43.41 -8.79
C HIS A 230 54.94 -42.03 -8.52
N ALA A 231 53.64 -42.02 -8.26
CA ALA A 231 52.88 -40.86 -7.88
C ALA A 231 52.19 -41.13 -6.54
N HIS A 232 51.72 -40.06 -5.91
CA HIS A 232 50.92 -40.14 -4.68
C HIS A 232 49.60 -39.44 -4.92
N ASP A 233 48.54 -40.04 -4.40
CA ASP A 233 47.27 -39.34 -4.24
C ASP A 233 47.31 -38.53 -2.94
N VAL A 234 46.82 -37.30 -3.01
CA VAL A 234 46.73 -36.37 -1.90
C VAL A 234 45.26 -36.08 -1.65
N SER A 235 44.80 -36.31 -0.43
CA SER A 235 43.45 -35.96 0.01
C SER A 235 43.46 -35.32 1.38
N GLY A 236 42.55 -34.38 1.61
CA GLY A 236 42.37 -33.74 2.91
C GLY A 236 41.06 -32.99 3.02
N THR A 237 40.81 -32.41 4.19
CA THR A 237 39.63 -31.61 4.49
C THR A 237 40.05 -30.15 4.71
N ALA A 238 39.50 -29.21 3.95
CA ALA A 238 39.76 -27.79 4.18
C ALA A 238 39.01 -27.32 5.44
N ALA A 239 39.73 -26.77 6.41
CA ALA A 239 39.22 -26.50 7.76
C ALA A 239 38.35 -25.24 7.90
N ALA A 240 38.21 -24.41 6.86
CA ALA A 240 37.45 -23.18 6.93
C ALA A 240 36.49 -23.06 5.75
N ALA A 241 35.19 -23.10 6.04
CA ALA A 241 34.21 -22.48 5.15
C ALA A 241 34.56 -20.99 5.09
N GLY A 242 34.88 -20.48 3.90
CA GLY A 242 35.07 -19.05 3.68
C GLY A 242 33.81 -18.27 4.06
N SER A 243 33.91 -16.94 4.10
CA SER A 243 32.73 -16.09 4.37
C SER A 243 31.64 -16.37 3.33
N HIS A 244 30.42 -16.63 3.81
CA HIS A 244 29.23 -16.80 2.97
C HIS A 244 28.05 -16.02 3.53
N THR A 245 27.04 -15.79 2.70
CA THR A 245 25.85 -15.01 3.02
C THR A 245 24.59 -15.84 2.84
N HIS A 246 23.55 -15.56 3.64
CA HIS A 246 22.22 -16.11 3.46
C HIS A 246 21.27 -15.02 2.96
N GLU A 247 20.40 -15.38 2.02
CA GLU A 247 19.27 -14.54 1.65
C GLU A 247 18.17 -14.66 2.70
N VAL A 248 17.68 -13.53 3.20
CA VAL A 248 16.56 -13.45 4.14
C VAL A 248 15.42 -12.73 3.44
N SER A 249 14.30 -13.43 3.22
CA SER A 249 13.09 -12.86 2.63
C SER A 249 12.03 -12.63 3.69
N VAL A 250 11.53 -11.41 3.81
CA VAL A 250 10.33 -11.09 4.62
C VAL A 250 9.12 -11.03 3.71
N THR A 251 8.16 -11.90 3.92
CA THR A 251 6.91 -11.93 3.11
C THR A 251 5.92 -10.89 3.62
N LYS A 252 5.06 -10.38 2.73
CA LYS A 252 3.97 -9.47 3.10
C LYS A 252 2.97 -10.22 3.98
N GLN A 253 2.61 -9.64 5.12
CA GLN A 253 1.57 -10.13 6.02
C GLN A 253 0.55 -9.02 6.28
N GLY A 254 -0.75 -9.32 6.12
CA GLY A 254 -1.84 -8.37 6.31
C GLY A 254 -2.94 -8.49 5.26
N GLY A 255 -3.98 -7.67 5.43
CA GLY A 255 -5.02 -7.49 4.41
C GLY A 255 -4.64 -6.44 3.36
N THR A 256 -5.56 -6.15 2.45
CA THR A 256 -5.43 -5.06 1.47
C THR A 256 -5.56 -3.67 2.09
N GLU A 257 -5.89 -3.57 3.38
CA GLU A 257 -6.11 -2.33 4.12
C GLU A 257 -5.79 -2.52 5.61
N ALA A 258 -5.45 -1.43 6.29
CA ALA A 258 -5.37 -1.36 7.75
C ALA A 258 -6.68 -0.77 8.30
N ARG A 259 -7.37 -1.50 9.19
CA ARG A 259 -8.64 -1.09 9.78
C ARG A 259 -8.72 -1.44 11.26
N GLY A 260 -9.31 -0.54 12.04
CA GLY A 260 -9.73 -0.83 13.41
C GLY A 260 -11.03 -1.66 13.45
N ILE A 261 -11.51 -1.97 14.65
CA ILE A 261 -12.87 -2.50 14.83
C ILE A 261 -13.87 -1.39 14.48
N ALA A 262 -14.84 -1.68 13.60
CA ALA A 262 -15.80 -0.70 13.10
C ALA A 262 -17.20 -1.28 12.93
N THR A 263 -18.22 -0.43 13.03
CA THR A 263 -19.60 -0.73 12.64
C THR A 263 -19.88 -0.18 11.24
N THR A 264 -20.79 -0.80 10.50
CA THR A 264 -21.12 -0.42 9.12
C THR A 264 -22.37 0.45 9.04
N GLY A 265 -22.34 1.44 8.17
CA GLY A 265 -23.40 2.43 7.94
C GLY A 265 -22.97 3.35 6.79
N CYS A 266 -23.59 4.51 6.68
CA CYS A 266 -23.20 5.52 5.70
C CYS A 266 -23.24 6.93 6.27
N HIS A 267 -22.35 7.78 5.78
CA HIS A 267 -22.43 9.23 5.95
C HIS A 267 -23.57 9.79 5.10
N VAL A 268 -24.37 10.64 5.72
CA VAL A 268 -25.49 11.34 5.07
C VAL A 268 -25.40 12.82 5.39
N MET A 269 -25.76 13.66 4.42
CA MET A 269 -25.75 15.11 4.54
C MET A 269 -27.16 15.68 4.48
N ARG A 270 -27.45 16.70 5.29
CA ARG A 270 -28.68 17.50 5.15
C ARG A 270 -28.57 18.37 3.90
N VAL A 271 -29.52 18.19 2.98
CA VAL A 271 -29.56 18.87 1.68
C VAL A 271 -30.75 19.81 1.52
N LYS A 272 -31.70 19.81 2.48
CA LYS A 272 -32.86 20.70 2.58
C LYS A 272 -33.16 21.01 4.05
#